data_AF-A0A1I0NJA8-F1
#
_entry.id   AF-A0A1I0NJA8-F1
#
_cell.length_a   1.000
_cell.length_b   1.000
_cell.length_c   1.000
_cell.angle_alpha   90.00
_cell.angle_beta   90.00
_cell.angle_gamma   90.00
#
_symmetry.space_group_name_H-M   'P 1'
#
loop_
_entity.id
_entity.type
_entity.pdbx_description
1 polymer ?
#
loop_
_entity_poly.entity_id
_entity_poly.type
_entity_poly.pdbx_seq_one_letter_code
_entity_poly.pdbx_strand_id
1 'polypeptide(L)'
;MGADNPPPTNEKPIDEVYHDRNLLAIAFARAIRLTWDPNTAGWYWHDEWPVVCVDIPTGQKSWHVTPDLKDVLERSPLDESEPTGGYDGHSRTLKNCRLARYITRSY
;
A
#
# COMPACT_ATOMS: atom_id res chain seq x y z
N MET A 1 27.44 8.85 41.30
CA MET A 1 27.04 9.77 40.22
C MET A 1 26.74 8.91 39.00
N GLY A 2 25.53 8.36 38.93
CA GLY A 2 25.06 7.64 37.74
C GLY A 2 24.35 8.64 36.85
N ALA A 3 24.77 8.74 35.59
CA ALA A 3 24.03 9.53 34.61
C ALA A 3 22.75 8.75 34.25
N ASP A 4 21.61 9.20 34.77
CA ASP A 4 20.29 8.84 34.28
C ASP A 4 20.12 9.42 32.87
N ASN A 5 20.69 8.76 31.86
CA ASN A 5 20.34 9.04 30.48
C ASN A 5 18.97 8.42 30.22
N PRO A 6 17.94 9.20 29.83
CA PRO A 6 16.67 8.62 29.44
C PRO A 6 16.90 7.69 28.23
N PRO A 7 16.13 6.59 28.12
CA PRO A 7 16.23 5.71 26.97
C PRO A 7 16.03 6.55 25.69
N PRO A 8 16.82 6.31 24.62
CA PRO A 8 16.62 7.03 23.38
C PRO A 8 15.17 6.85 22.95
N THR A 9 14.46 7.96 22.75
CA THR A 9 13.13 7.98 22.13
C THR A 9 13.32 7.55 20.68
N ASN A 10 13.35 6.24 20.48
CA ASN A 10 13.52 5.55 19.20
C ASN A 10 12.20 5.61 18.40
N GLU A 11 11.55 6.78 18.37
CA GLU A 11 10.37 7.03 17.57
C GLU A 11 10.85 7.34 16.16
N LYS A 12 10.57 6.44 15.22
CA LYS A 12 10.84 6.69 13.81
C LYS A 12 10.05 7.93 13.36
N PRO A 13 10.66 8.84 12.59
CA PRO A 13 9.93 9.89 11.90
C PRO A 13 8.74 9.30 11.12
N ILE A 14 7.62 10.01 11.14
CA ILE A 14 6.39 9.56 10.47
C ILE A 14 6.63 9.28 8.98
N ASP A 15 7.52 10.05 8.35
CA ASP A 15 7.90 9.90 6.95
C ASP A 15 8.62 8.57 6.68
N GLU A 16 9.48 8.10 7.61
CA GLU A 16 10.11 6.79 7.49
C GLU A 16 9.08 5.66 7.61
N VAL A 17 8.09 5.82 8.49
CA VAL A 17 6.98 4.85 8.62
C VAL A 17 6.14 4.81 7.34
N TYR A 18 5.90 5.96 6.70
CA TYR A 18 5.21 6.01 5.41
C TYR A 18 6.04 5.39 4.29
N HIS A 19 7.34 5.66 4.23
CA HIS A 19 8.24 5.08 3.23
C HIS A 19 8.28 3.55 3.31
N ASP A 20 8.52 2.99 4.51
CA ASP A 20 8.49 1.54 4.76
C ASP A 20 7.13 0.92 4.35
N ARG A 21 6.03 1.57 4.74
CA ARG A 21 4.66 1.13 4.41
C ARG A 21 4.38 1.24 2.91
N ASN A 22 4.93 2.22 2.22
CA ASN A 22 4.72 2.41 0.80
C ASN A 22 5.47 1.35 -0.01
N LEU A 23 6.71 1.03 0.35
CA LEU A 23 7.43 -0.11 -0.23
C LEU A 23 6.66 -1.42 -0.01
N LEU A 24 6.10 -1.64 1.19
CA LEU A 24 5.27 -2.81 1.47
C LEU A 24 4.00 -2.84 0.60
N ALA A 25 3.34 -1.70 0.40
CA ALA A 25 2.15 -1.63 -0.46
C ALA A 25 2.49 -1.98 -1.92
N ILE A 26 3.60 -1.45 -2.47
CA ILE A 26 4.08 -1.77 -3.81
C ILE A 26 4.43 -3.26 -3.93
N ALA A 27 5.16 -3.80 -2.95
CA ALA A 27 5.54 -5.21 -2.94
C ALA A 27 4.31 -6.13 -2.86
N PHE A 28 3.31 -5.77 -2.06
CA PHE A 28 2.05 -6.50 -1.96
C PHE A 28 1.27 -6.49 -3.27
N ALA A 29 1.15 -5.34 -3.92
CA ALA A 29 0.51 -5.23 -5.23
C ALA A 29 1.22 -6.10 -6.27
N ARG A 30 2.56 -6.06 -6.32
CA ARG A 30 3.35 -6.94 -7.19
C ARG A 30 3.07 -8.41 -6.91
N ALA A 31 3.00 -8.81 -5.65
CA ALA A 31 2.73 -10.21 -5.27
C ALA A 31 1.32 -10.65 -5.69
N ILE A 32 0.30 -9.82 -5.52
CA ILE A 32 -1.08 -10.14 -5.93
C ILE A 32 -1.18 -10.25 -7.45
N ARG A 33 -0.59 -9.32 -8.20
CA ARG A 33 -0.50 -9.41 -9.67
C ARG A 33 0.07 -10.73 -10.15
N LEU A 34 1.17 -11.18 -9.52
CA LEU A 34 1.83 -12.45 -9.85
C LEU A 34 1.00 -13.68 -9.44
N THR A 35 0.15 -13.56 -8.43
CA THR A 35 -0.61 -14.68 -7.87
C THR A 35 -1.94 -14.91 -8.59
N TRP A 36 -2.62 -13.84 -9.00
CA TRP A 36 -4.01 -13.93 -9.48
C TRP A 36 -4.12 -13.62 -10.98
N ASP A 37 -3.83 -12.37 -11.39
CA ASP A 37 -3.90 -11.94 -12.79
C ASP A 37 -3.27 -10.54 -12.94
N PRO A 38 -2.70 -10.18 -14.11
CA PRO A 38 -2.20 -8.82 -14.38
C PRO A 38 -3.19 -7.70 -14.02
N ASN A 39 -4.50 -7.90 -14.20
CA ASN A 39 -5.52 -6.89 -13.96
C ASN A 39 -5.92 -6.73 -12.49
N THR A 40 -5.34 -7.51 -11.56
CA THR A 40 -5.67 -7.43 -10.12
C THR A 40 -4.87 -6.37 -9.37
N ALA A 41 -3.85 -5.79 -9.98
CA ALA A 41 -3.10 -4.71 -9.34
C ALA A 41 -2.46 -3.78 -10.38
N GLY A 42 -2.41 -2.51 -10.02
CA GLY A 42 -1.84 -1.44 -10.82
C GLY A 42 -1.59 -0.21 -9.95
N TRP A 43 -1.21 0.88 -10.60
CA TRP A 43 -1.10 2.18 -9.94
C TRP A 43 -1.55 3.31 -10.87
N TYR A 44 -1.98 4.42 -10.30
CA TYR A 44 -2.43 5.59 -11.06
C TYR A 44 -2.21 6.87 -10.26
N TRP A 45 -2.33 8.02 -10.92
CA TRP A 45 -2.24 9.32 -10.25
C TRP A 45 -3.59 9.74 -9.67
N HIS A 46 -3.60 10.12 -8.39
CA HIS A 46 -4.72 10.81 -7.76
C HIS A 46 -4.22 12.10 -7.13
N ASP A 47 -4.61 13.24 -7.72
CA ASP A 47 -4.02 14.54 -7.43
C ASP A 47 -2.50 14.50 -7.64
N GLU A 48 -1.72 14.88 -6.62
CA GLU A 48 -0.24 14.91 -6.67
C GLU A 48 0.42 13.59 -6.23
N TRP A 49 -0.37 12.57 -5.90
CA TRP A 49 0.14 11.35 -5.26
C TRP A 49 -0.15 10.11 -6.11
N PRO A 50 0.84 9.25 -6.35
CA PRO A 50 0.58 7.94 -6.92
C PRO A 50 -0.22 7.09 -5.93
N VAL A 51 -1.16 6.31 -6.44
CA VAL A 51 -1.99 5.38 -5.68
C VAL A 51 -1.77 3.99 -6.22
N VAL A 52 -1.30 3.10 -5.35
CA VAL A 52 -1.25 1.66 -5.65
C VAL A 52 -2.61 1.05 -5.32
N CYS A 53 -3.18 0.32 -6.26
CA CYS A 53 -4.47 -0.34 -6.12
C CYS A 53 -4.34 -1.85 -6.31
N VAL A 54 -5.10 -2.61 -5.52
CA VAL A 54 -5.10 -4.08 -5.51
C VAL A 54 -6.52 -4.60 -5.30
N ASP A 55 -6.96 -5.48 -6.17
CA ASP A 55 -8.18 -6.26 -6.05
C ASP A 55 -7.86 -7.66 -5.54
N ILE A 56 -8.42 -7.98 -4.37
CA ILE A 56 -8.33 -9.29 -3.72
C ILE A 56 -9.75 -9.83 -3.50
N PRO A 57 -9.93 -11.13 -3.15
CA PRO A 57 -11.27 -11.72 -2.97
C PRO A 57 -12.18 -10.96 -1.98
N THR A 58 -11.61 -10.24 -1.02
CA THR A 58 -12.38 -9.41 -0.07
C THR A 58 -12.65 -7.98 -0.57
N GLY A 59 -12.40 -7.69 -1.85
CA GLY A 59 -12.64 -6.41 -2.52
C GLY A 59 -11.38 -5.54 -2.67
N GLN A 60 -11.56 -4.35 -3.24
CA GLN A 60 -10.48 -3.41 -3.56
C GLN A 60 -9.77 -2.87 -2.32
N LYS A 61 -8.48 -2.58 -2.48
CA LYS A 61 -7.59 -1.87 -1.54
C LYS A 61 -6.75 -0.86 -2.29
N SER A 62 -6.55 0.31 -1.70
CA SER A 62 -5.61 1.28 -2.24
C SER A 62 -4.80 2.00 -1.17
N TRP A 63 -3.65 2.51 -1.59
CA TRP A 63 -2.71 3.26 -0.78
C TRP A 63 -2.06 4.36 -1.59
N HIS A 64 -2.19 5.60 -1.14
CA HIS A 64 -1.30 6.68 -1.56
C HIS A 64 0.13 6.33 -1.20
N VAL A 65 1.02 6.54 -2.16
CA VAL A 65 2.47 6.35 -2.11
C VAL A 65 3.12 7.72 -2.26
N THR A 66 4.18 7.96 -1.50
CA THR A 66 4.93 9.20 -1.58
C THR A 66 5.56 9.39 -2.99
N PRO A 67 5.56 10.61 -3.56
CA PRO A 67 6.07 10.84 -4.91
C PRO A 67 7.55 10.46 -5.14
N ASP A 68 8.38 10.39 -4.09
CA ASP A 68 9.77 9.93 -4.17
C ASP A 68 9.90 8.46 -4.61
N LEU A 69 8.84 7.67 -4.42
CA LEU A 69 8.79 6.27 -4.86
C LEU A 69 8.22 6.07 -6.27
N LYS A 70 7.97 7.16 -7.01
CA LYS A 70 7.52 7.11 -8.41
C LYS A 70 8.45 6.24 -9.27
N ASP A 71 9.76 6.46 -9.15
CA ASP A 71 10.79 5.70 -9.86
C ASP A 71 10.71 4.19 -9.60
N VAL A 72 10.28 3.79 -8.41
CA VAL A 72 10.07 2.38 -8.05
C VAL A 72 8.84 1.82 -8.74
N LEU A 73 7.75 2.60 -8.82
CA LEU A 73 6.52 2.22 -9.53
C LEU A 73 6.77 2.06 -11.04
N GLU A 74 7.43 3.02 -11.68
CA GLU A 74 7.72 3.00 -13.13
C GLU A 74 8.61 1.81 -13.53
N ARG A 75 9.53 1.39 -12.66
CA ARG A 75 10.37 0.19 -12.88
C ARG A 75 9.71 -1.12 -12.42
N SER A 76 8.57 -1.04 -11.76
CA SER A 76 7.85 -2.22 -11.31
C SER A 76 7.08 -2.86 -12.47
N PRO A 77 6.66 -4.13 -12.35
CA PRO A 77 5.81 -4.76 -13.36
C PRO A 77 4.33 -4.36 -13.23
N LEU A 78 3.99 -3.38 -12.37
CA LEU A 78 2.62 -2.88 -12.20
C LEU A 78 2.29 -1.91 -13.34
N ASP A 79 1.14 -2.10 -13.97
CA ASP A 79 0.71 -1.18 -15.03
C ASP A 79 0.28 0.16 -14.41
N GLU A 80 0.59 1.25 -15.10
CA GLU A 80 0.05 2.57 -14.82
C GLU A 80 -1.39 2.63 -15.35
N SER A 81 -2.33 2.07 -14.59
CA SER A 81 -3.75 2.01 -14.92
C SER A 81 -4.63 2.11 -13.68
N GLU A 82 -5.77 2.76 -13.85
CA GLU A 82 -6.83 2.71 -12.84
C GLU A 82 -7.40 1.29 -12.73
N PRO A 83 -7.89 0.90 -11.54
CA PRO A 83 -8.56 -0.38 -11.37
C PRO A 83 -9.74 -0.55 -12.34
N THR A 84 -9.97 -1.78 -12.78
CA THR A 84 -11.10 -2.08 -13.68
C THR A 84 -12.41 -1.80 -12.94
N GLY A 85 -13.19 -0.82 -13.42
CA GLY A 85 -14.41 -0.36 -12.76
C GLY A 85 -14.20 0.83 -11.79
N GLY A 86 -12.99 1.37 -11.71
CA GLY A 86 -12.66 2.55 -10.92
C GLY A 86 -12.54 2.27 -9.42
N TYR A 87 -12.32 3.34 -8.67
CA TYR A 87 -12.24 3.28 -7.21
C TYR A 87 -13.60 2.97 -6.59
N ASP A 88 -13.68 1.94 -5.73
CA ASP A 88 -14.95 1.45 -5.19
C ASP A 88 -15.48 2.24 -3.97
N GLY A 89 -14.84 3.36 -3.61
CA GLY A 89 -15.28 4.23 -2.52
C GLY A 89 -14.94 3.73 -1.10
N HIS A 90 -14.06 2.75 -0.94
CA HIS A 90 -13.81 2.15 0.38
C HIS A 90 -13.19 3.11 1.40
N SER A 91 -13.79 3.20 2.59
CA SER A 91 -13.18 3.90 3.72
C SER A 91 -11.94 3.16 4.25
N ARG A 92 -11.10 3.85 5.05
CA ARG A 92 -9.97 3.24 5.76
C ARG A 92 -10.41 2.04 6.62
N THR A 93 -11.54 2.16 7.31
CA THR A 93 -12.09 1.08 8.14
C THR A 93 -12.47 -0.13 7.28
N LEU A 94 -13.19 0.09 6.18
CA LEU A 94 -13.57 -0.98 5.26
C LEU A 94 -12.34 -1.66 4.64
N LYS A 95 -11.35 -0.87 4.22
CA LYS A 95 -10.05 -1.37 3.73
C LYS A 95 -9.41 -2.35 4.71
N ASN A 96 -9.30 -1.94 5.98
CA ASN A 96 -8.67 -2.72 7.03
C ASN A 96 -9.46 -3.99 7.36
N CYS A 97 -10.80 -3.91 7.45
CA CYS A 97 -11.65 -5.09 7.66
C CYS A 97 -11.48 -6.12 6.55
N ARG A 98 -11.44 -5.66 5.29
CA ARG A 98 -11.26 -6.54 4.13
C ARG A 98 -9.84 -7.17 4.11
N LEU A 99 -8.80 -6.43 4.50
CA LEU A 99 -7.45 -6.99 4.68
C LEU A 99 -7.41 -8.05 5.78
N ALA A 100 -8.02 -7.76 6.94
CA ALA A 100 -8.11 -8.72 8.04
C ALA A 100 -8.81 -10.01 7.59
N ARG A 101 -9.95 -9.90 6.90
CA ARG A 101 -10.67 -11.05 6.31
C ARG A 101 -9.81 -11.83 5.32
N TYR A 102 -9.02 -11.14 4.51
CA TYR A 102 -8.11 -11.80 3.56
C TYR A 102 -7.05 -12.62 4.30
N ILE A 103 -6.43 -12.03 5.34
CA ILE A 103 -5.41 -12.67 6.16
C ILE A 103 -5.97 -13.89 6.91
N THR A 104 -7.18 -13.78 7.47
CA THR A 104 -7.82 -14.85 8.25
C THR A 104 -8.59 -15.86 7.39
N ARG A 105 -8.60 -15.68 6.06
CA ARG A 105 -9.35 -16.49 5.10
C ARG A 105 -10.87 -16.53 5.37
N SER A 106 -11.42 -15.41 5.83
CA SER A 106 -12.84 -15.27 6.17
C SER A 106 -13.56 -14.45 5.09
N TYR A 107 -13.65 -15.02 3.89
CA TYR A 107 -14.26 -14.38 2.72
C TYR A 107 -15.77 -14.60 2.67
#